data_AF-A0A7C4SHM4-F1
#
_entry.id   AF-A0A7C4SHM4-F1
#
_cell.length_a   1.000
_cell.length_b   1.000
_cell.length_c   1.000
_cell.angle_alpha   90.00
_cell.angle_beta   90.00
_cell.angle_gamma   90.00
#
_symmetry.space_group_name_H-M   'P 1'
#
loop_
_entity.id
_entity.type
_entity.pdbx_description
1 polymer ?
#
loop_
_entity_poly.entity_id
_entity_poly.type
_entity_poly.pdbx_seq_one_letter_code
_entity_poly.pdbx_strand_id
1 'polypeptide(L)' 'MPETCPDCGGRMKKHVASLTKSFALGISVKSLLPTELKKYNFLDIWICENCGHVDMHLRITQA' A
#
# COMPACT_ATOMS: atom_id res chain seq x y z
N MET A 1 -11.87 -1.25 7.27
CA MET A 1 -11.08 -2.40 6.79
C MET A 1 -10.74 -3.26 7.99
N PRO A 2 -10.79 -4.59 7.87
CA PRO A 2 -10.76 -5.48 9.03
C PRO A 2 -9.37 -5.46 9.69
N GLU A 3 -9.32 -5.22 11.00
CA GLU A 3 -8.11 -5.39 11.82
C GLU A 3 -7.75 -6.88 12.02
N THR A 4 -8.61 -7.75 11.51
CA THR A 4 -8.59 -9.19 11.70
C THR A 4 -8.37 -9.89 10.36
N CYS A 5 -7.45 -10.84 10.34
CA CYS A 5 -7.10 -11.65 9.18
C CYS A 5 -8.30 -12.52 8.77
N PRO A 6 -8.73 -12.49 7.49
CA PRO A 6 -9.85 -13.29 7.03
C PRO A 6 -9.57 -14.80 7.09
N ASP A 7 -8.32 -15.22 6.91
CA ASP A 7 -7.96 -16.64 6.86
C ASP A 7 -7.84 -17.31 8.24
N CYS A 8 -7.30 -16.61 9.24
CA CYS A 8 -6.95 -17.24 10.53
C CYS A 8 -7.51 -16.51 11.76
N GLY A 9 -8.22 -15.39 11.58
CA GLY A 9 -8.69 -14.58 12.71
C GLY A 9 -7.59 -13.83 13.47
N GLY A 10 -6.34 -13.92 13.03
CA GLY A 10 -5.19 -13.23 13.64
C GLY A 10 -5.21 -11.71 13.43
N ARG A 11 -4.31 -10.98 14.08
CA ARG A 11 -4.20 -9.52 13.92
C ARG A 11 -3.50 -9.15 12.61
N MET A 12 -4.04 -8.16 11.91
CA MET A 12 -3.42 -7.55 10.74
C MET A 12 -2.63 -6.30 11.15
N LYS A 13 -1.41 -6.15 10.63
CA LYS A 13 -0.56 -4.98 10.83
C LYS A 13 -0.49 -4.15 9.56
N LYS A 14 -0.75 -2.85 9.71
CA LYS A 14 -0.75 -1.90 8.60
C LYS A 14 0.64 -1.30 8.37
N HIS A 15 1.07 -1.31 7.12
CA HIS A 15 2.23 -0.58 6.61
C HIS A 15 1.78 0.34 5.47
N VAL A 16 2.21 1.60 5.51
CA VAL A 16 1.85 2.59 4.48
C VAL A 16 3.09 2.99 3.71
N ALA A 17 3.09 2.70 2.41
CA ALA A 17 4.12 3.14 1.49
C ALA A 17 3.60 4.32 0.65
N SER A 18 4.35 5.41 0.62
CA SER A 18 4.09 6.56 -0.24
C SER A 18 4.71 6.32 -1.62
N LEU A 19 3.88 6.33 -2.65
CA LEU A 19 4.29 6.16 -4.06
C LEU A 19 4.80 7.46 -4.69
N THR A 20 4.70 8.57 -3.95
CA THR A 20 5.18 9.90 -4.37
C THR A 20 6.62 10.18 -3.94
N LYS A 21 7.29 9.28 -3.21
CA LYS A 21 8.71 9.47 -2.87
C LYS A 21 9.54 9.54 -4.14
N SER A 22 10.10 10.71 -4.41
CA SER A 22 11.09 10.93 -5.45
C SER A 22 12.41 10.27 -5.02
N PHE A 23 13.04 9.52 -5.92
CA PHE A 23 14.46 9.16 -5.71
C PHE A 23 15.30 10.44 -5.81
N ALA A 24 16.48 10.44 -5.15
CA ALA A 24 17.41 11.59 -5.07
C ALA A 24 17.88 12.15 -6.44
N LEU A 25 17.48 11.54 -7.55
CA LEU A 25 17.77 11.94 -8.92
C LEU A 25 16.60 12.66 -9.63
N GLY A 26 15.57 13.10 -8.90
CA GLY A 26 14.45 13.86 -9.48
C GLY A 26 13.45 13.02 -10.30
N ILE A 27 13.65 11.71 -10.37
CA ILE A 27 12.71 10.77 -11.00
C ILE A 27 11.68 10.35 -9.95
N SER A 28 10.44 10.80 -10.12
CA SER A 28 9.32 10.38 -9.28
C SER A 28 8.99 8.92 -9.58
N VAL A 29 8.88 8.06 -8.56
CA VAL A 29 8.43 6.65 -8.73
C VAL A 29 7.09 6.58 -9.46
N LYS A 30 6.26 7.62 -9.30
CA LYS A 30 4.99 7.80 -9.98
C LYS A 30 5.10 7.89 -11.52
N SER A 31 6.22 8.36 -12.06
CA SER A 31 6.41 8.42 -13.52
C SER A 31 6.63 7.05 -14.14
N LEU A 32 7.20 6.11 -13.37
CA LEU A 32 7.48 4.72 -13.76
C LEU A 32 6.28 3.80 -13.61
N LEU A 33 5.25 4.22 -12.87
CA LEU A 33 4.03 3.44 -12.71
C LEU A 33 3.20 3.43 -13.99
N PRO A 34 2.52 2.32 -14.30
CA PRO A 34 1.48 2.27 -15.34
C PRO A 34 0.44 3.38 -15.14
N THR A 35 -0.09 3.94 -16.24
CA THR A 35 -1.04 5.07 -16.22
C THR A 35 -2.20 4.87 -15.24
N GLU A 36 -2.74 3.66 -15.17
CA GLU A 36 -3.84 3.28 -14.26
C GLU A 36 -3.48 3.44 -12.77
N LEU A 37 -2.20 3.28 -12.43
CA LEU A 37 -1.71 3.34 -11.06
C LEU A 37 -1.25 4.76 -10.67
N LYS A 38 -1.07 5.65 -11.65
CA LYS A 38 -0.66 7.06 -11.42
C LYS A 38 -1.72 7.87 -10.67
N LYS A 39 -2.97 7.42 -10.59
CA LYS A 39 -3.99 8.10 -9.79
C LYS A 39 -3.80 7.90 -8.28
N TYR A 40 -3.10 6.86 -7.85
CA TYR A 40 -2.89 6.54 -6.44
C TYR A 40 -1.60 7.17 -5.90
N ASN A 41 -1.63 7.53 -4.62
CA ASN A 41 -0.50 8.16 -3.93
C ASN A 41 0.08 7.27 -2.83
N PHE A 42 -0.72 6.33 -2.31
CA PHE A 42 -0.33 5.46 -1.21
C PHE A 42 -0.69 4.02 -1.52
N LEU A 43 0.15 3.12 -1.02
CA LEU A 43 -0.09 1.70 -0.96
C LEU A 43 -0.16 1.30 0.51
N ASP A 44 -1.33 0.84 0.94
CA ASP A 44 -1.51 0.19 2.22
C ASP A 44 -1.25 -1.29 2.05
N ILE A 45 -0.34 -1.81 2.86
CA ILE A 45 -0.02 -3.22 2.93
C ILE A 45 -0.42 -3.68 4.33
N TRP A 46 -1.34 -4.64 4.41
CA TRP A 46 -1.77 -5.25 5.65
C TRP A 46 -1.22 -6.67 5.69
N ILE A 47 -0.45 -7.00 6.73
CA ILE A 47 0.16 -8.31 6.87
C ILE A 47 -0.34 -8.96 8.16
N CYS A 48 -0.82 -10.19 8.07
CA CYS A 48 -1.14 -10.98 9.25
C CYS A 48 0.15 -11.41 9.94
N GLU A 49 0.33 -11.04 11.21
CA GLU A 49 1.51 -11.45 11.99
C GLU A 49 1.49 -12.96 12.35
N ASN A 50 0.34 -13.63 12.19
CA ASN A 50 0.18 -15.05 12.52
C ASN A 50 0.42 -15.98 11.32
N CYS A 51 -0.32 -15.81 10.21
CA CYS A 51 -0.24 -16.70 9.05
C CYS A 51 0.48 -16.10 7.84
N GLY A 52 0.86 -14.82 7.87
CA GLY A 52 1.51 -14.15 6.75
C GLY A 52 0.58 -13.74 5.60
N HIS A 53 -0.74 -13.84 5.74
CA HIS A 53 -1.70 -13.30 4.77
C HIS A 53 -1.41 -11.83 4.48
N VAL A 54 -1.42 -11.43 3.20
CA VAL A 54 -1.13 -10.06 2.78
C VAL A 54 -2.29 -9.50 1.99
N ASP A 55 -2.79 -8.35 2.43
CA ASP A 55 -3.79 -7.56 1.72
C ASP A 55 -3.20 -6.22 1.30
N MET A 56 -3.47 -5.80 0.07
CA MET A 56 -2.86 -4.61 -0.53
C MET A 56 -3.91 -3.68 -1.13
N HIS A 57 -3.94 -2.44 -0.67
CA HIS A 57 -4.90 -1.44 -1.14
C HIS A 57 -4.22 -0.15 -1.59
N LEU A 58 -4.54 0.26 -2.81
CA LEU A 58 -4.11 1.53 -3.36
C LEU A 58 -5.09 2.64 -2.95
N ARG A 59 -4.56 3.76 -2.45
CA ARG A 59 -5.35 4.92 -2.02
C ARG A 59 -4.93 6.21 -2.73
N ILE A 60 -5.93 7.01 -3.09
CA ILE A 60 -5.77 8.37 -3.64
C ILE A 60 -5.90 9.35 -2.46
N THR A 61 -5.10 10.42 -2.45
CA THR A 61 -5.37 11.56 -1.57
C THR A 61 -6.42 12.40 -2.28
N GLN A 62 -7.66 12.44 -1.77
CA GLN A 62 -8.57 13.52 -2.15
C GLN A 62 -7.95 14.81 -1.64
N ALA A 63 -7.70 15.75 -2.56
CA ALA A 63 -7.36 17.14 -2.25
C ALA A 63 -8.64 17.91 -1.95
#